data_AF-A0AA48QVH8-F1
#
_entry.id   AF-A0AA48QVH8-F1
#
_cell.length_a   1.000
_cell.length_b   1.000
_cell.length_c   1.000
_cell.angle_alpha   90.00
_cell.angle_beta   90.00
_cell.angle_gamma   90.00
#
_symmetry.space_group_name_H-M   'P 1'
#
loop_
_entity.id
_entity.type
_entity.pdbx_description
1 polymer ?
#
loop_
_entity_poly.entity_id
_entity_poly.type
_entity_poly.pdbx_seq_one_letter_code
_entity_poly.pdbx_strand_id
1 'polypeptide(L)'
;MPMSPLAPISPWPPEEPSAPYLDLPVAKEVYGLLAVLLTYLAFGAYLVWAFAPSHWLDAVGWTWYPSREWAIIVPCWLMMVVLLTYWSYTALTAFLIPAFQSPSIITDERSNMPREVPGAAPYYWKFAEADAVPEAVDLPIDLVNRVLYPPRSRTRPRS
;
A
#
# COMPACT_ATOMS: atom_id res chain seq x y z
N MET A 1 -26.79 -11.14 -35.24
CA MET A 1 -26.55 -12.38 -34.48
C MET A 1 -27.12 -12.17 -33.09
N PRO A 2 -28.13 -12.95 -32.66
CA PRO A 2 -28.78 -12.75 -31.36
C PRO A 2 -27.86 -13.25 -30.22
N MET A 3 -27.67 -12.43 -29.18
CA MET A 3 -26.94 -12.83 -27.97
C MET A 3 -27.85 -13.76 -27.15
N SER A 4 -27.36 -14.96 -26.85
CA SER A 4 -28.03 -15.92 -25.98
C SER A 4 -28.21 -15.34 -24.56
N PRO A 5 -29.42 -15.37 -23.97
CA PRO A 5 -29.74 -14.75 -22.68
C PRO A 5 -29.28 -15.57 -21.46
N LEU A 6 -28.48 -16.63 -21.65
CA LEU A 6 -28.04 -17.55 -20.59
C LEU A 6 -26.52 -17.57 -20.37
N ALA A 7 -25.78 -16.63 -20.95
CA ALA A 7 -24.35 -16.50 -20.68
C ALA A 7 -24.14 -15.83 -19.30
N PRO A 8 -23.53 -16.50 -18.31
CA PRO A 8 -23.14 -15.84 -17.07
C PRO A 8 -22.09 -14.76 -17.36
N ILE A 9 -22.29 -13.54 -16.83
CA ILE A 9 -21.44 -12.35 -17.03
C ILE A 9 -20.02 -12.50 -16.43
N SER A 10 -19.69 -13.64 -15.83
CA SER A 10 -18.35 -13.94 -15.34
C SER A 10 -18.15 -15.45 -15.25
N PRO A 11 -17.25 -16.06 -16.04
CA PRO A 11 -16.81 -17.42 -15.79
C PRO A 11 -15.88 -17.37 -14.57
N TRP A 12 -16.37 -17.85 -13.43
CA TRP A 12 -15.57 -18.16 -12.24
C TRP A 12 -15.71 -19.66 -11.97
N PRO A 13 -14.65 -20.42 -11.68
CA PRO A 13 -13.27 -20.01 -11.38
C PRO A 13 -12.49 -19.47 -12.60
N PRO A 14 -11.37 -18.75 -12.42
CA PRO A 14 -10.59 -18.24 -13.54
C PRO A 14 -10.13 -19.43 -14.37
N GLU A 15 -10.41 -19.42 -15.68
CA GLU A 15 -9.82 -20.41 -16.58
C GLU A 15 -8.29 -20.25 -16.51
N GLU A 16 -7.64 -21.20 -15.85
CA GLU A 16 -6.19 -21.30 -15.92
C GLU A 16 -5.82 -21.53 -17.39
N PRO A 17 -4.82 -20.81 -17.93
CA PRO A 17 -4.40 -21.01 -19.30
C PRO A 17 -4.08 -22.48 -19.50
N SER A 18 -4.72 -23.12 -20.50
CA SER A 18 -4.52 -24.50 -20.91
C SER A 18 -3.14 -24.70 -21.55
N ALA A 19 -2.08 -24.30 -20.85
CA ALA A 19 -0.72 -24.64 -21.18
C ALA A 19 -0.50 -26.07 -20.68
N PRO A 20 0.15 -26.96 -21.46
CA PRO A 20 0.50 -28.28 -20.99
C PRO A 20 1.34 -28.12 -19.72
N TYR A 21 0.98 -28.86 -18.66
CA TYR A 21 1.77 -29.07 -17.45
C TYR A 21 3.10 -29.74 -17.82
N LEU A 22 4.01 -28.98 -18.43
CA LEU A 22 5.42 -29.19 -18.24
C LEU A 22 5.68 -28.68 -16.83
N ASP A 23 6.07 -29.56 -15.91
CA ASP A 23 6.52 -29.25 -14.53
C ASP A 23 7.77 -28.36 -14.48
N LEU A 24 7.94 -27.46 -15.45
CA LEU A 24 8.98 -26.46 -15.46
C LEU A 24 8.46 -25.21 -14.73
N PRO A 25 9.27 -24.64 -13.82
CA PRO A 25 8.93 -23.41 -13.14
C PRO A 25 8.60 -22.31 -14.17
N VAL A 26 7.58 -21.51 -13.87
CA VAL A 26 7.16 -20.39 -14.72
C VAL A 26 8.39 -19.52 -14.96
N ALA A 27 8.67 -19.12 -16.21
CA ALA A 27 9.91 -18.41 -16.56
C ALA A 27 10.23 -17.22 -15.62
N LYS A 28 9.21 -16.50 -15.14
CA LYS A 28 9.33 -15.41 -14.15
C LYS A 28 9.99 -15.84 -12.83
N GLU A 29 9.70 -17.04 -12.35
CA GLU A 29 10.21 -17.59 -11.08
C GLU A 29 11.68 -17.97 -11.22
N VAL A 30 12.07 -18.52 -12.38
CA VAL A 30 13.47 -18.82 -12.69
C VAL A 30 14.29 -17.55 -12.77
N TYR A 31 13.81 -16.51 -13.46
CA TYR A 31 14.52 -15.22 -13.50
C TYR A 31 14.61 -14.56 -12.14
N GLY A 32 13.54 -14.61 -11.33
CA GLY A 32 13.56 -14.13 -9.95
C GLY A 32 14.60 -14.85 -9.09
N LEU A 33 14.65 -16.18 -9.18
CA LEU A 33 15.64 -17.00 -8.46
C LEU A 33 17.07 -16.66 -8.90
N LEU A 34 17.32 -16.60 -10.22
CA LEU A 34 18.63 -16.24 -10.76
C LEU A 34 19.04 -14.83 -10.33
N ALA A 35 18.13 -13.86 -10.35
CA ALA A 35 18.39 -12.49 -9.91
C ALA A 35 18.78 -12.45 -8.42
N VAL A 36 18.07 -13.19 -7.56
CA VAL A 36 18.39 -13.29 -6.13
C VAL A 36 19.75 -13.97 -5.91
N LEU A 37 20.01 -15.11 -6.58
CA LEU A 37 21.30 -15.81 -6.50
C LEU A 37 22.47 -14.92 -6.97
N LEU A 38 22.29 -14.23 -8.09
CA LEU A 38 23.28 -13.31 -8.63
C LEU A 38 23.52 -12.14 -7.67
N THR A 39 22.46 -11.61 -7.04
CA THR A 39 22.56 -10.52 -6.07
C THR A 39 23.33 -10.97 -4.83
N TYR A 40 23.06 -12.15 -4.28
CA TYR A 40 23.83 -12.70 -3.16
C TYR A 40 25.28 -12.97 -3.53
N LEU A 41 25.55 -13.50 -4.72
CA LEU A 41 26.91 -13.75 -5.19
C LEU A 41 27.69 -12.43 -5.35
N ALA A 42 27.07 -11.43 -5.99
CA ALA A 42 27.66 -10.10 -6.14
C ALA A 42 27.88 -9.42 -4.79
N PHE A 43 26.94 -9.56 -3.85
CA PHE A 43 27.09 -9.05 -2.49
C PHE A 43 28.23 -9.74 -1.73
N GLY A 44 28.34 -11.06 -1.84
CA GLY A 44 29.48 -11.80 -1.28
C GLY A 44 30.82 -11.34 -1.85
N ALA A 45 30.90 -11.18 -3.18
CA ALA A 45 32.08 -10.64 -3.85
C ALA A 45 32.40 -9.21 -3.38
N TYR A 46 31.38 -8.36 -3.19
CA TYR A 46 31.53 -7.02 -2.64
C TYR A 46 32.11 -7.03 -1.22
N LEU A 47 31.62 -7.90 -0.33
CA LEU A 47 32.16 -8.04 1.03
C LEU A 47 33.60 -8.54 1.02
N VAL A 48 33.91 -9.55 0.20
CA VAL A 48 35.28 -10.05 0.05
C VAL A 48 36.19 -8.93 -0.41
N TRP A 49 35.79 -8.17 -1.43
CA TRP A 49 36.57 -7.01 -1.90
C TRP A 49 36.71 -5.91 -0.83
N ALA A 50 35.66 -5.59 -0.08
CA ALA A 50 35.67 -4.55 0.94
C ALA A 50 36.56 -4.88 2.15
N PHE A 51 36.60 -6.15 2.58
CA PHE A 51 37.31 -6.57 3.78
C PHE A 51 38.65 -7.28 3.51
N ALA A 52 38.92 -7.70 2.28
CA ALA A 52 40.16 -8.42 1.98
C ALA A 52 41.42 -7.53 2.15
N PRO A 53 42.53 -8.11 2.67
CA PRO A 53 43.83 -7.44 2.64
C PRO A 53 44.31 -7.20 1.21
N SER A 54 45.07 -6.11 0.96
CA SER A 54 45.55 -5.75 -0.39
C SER A 54 46.37 -6.87 -1.04
N HIS A 55 47.22 -7.54 -0.26
CA HIS A 55 48.07 -8.63 -0.73
C HIS A 55 47.30 -9.84 -1.28
N TRP A 56 46.04 -10.06 -0.86
CA TRP A 56 45.19 -11.14 -1.39
C TRP A 56 44.63 -10.77 -2.76
N LEU A 57 44.21 -9.51 -2.92
CA LEU A 57 43.69 -8.98 -4.19
C LEU A 57 44.80 -8.90 -5.25
N ASP A 58 46.00 -8.48 -4.84
CA ASP A 58 47.17 -8.41 -5.71
C ASP A 58 47.62 -9.81 -6.17
N ALA A 59 47.53 -10.83 -5.30
CA ALA A 59 47.84 -12.22 -5.64
C ALA A 59 46.82 -12.84 -6.62
N VAL A 60 45.57 -12.39 -6.60
CA VAL A 60 44.53 -12.78 -7.58
C VAL A 60 44.71 -12.05 -8.92
N GLY A 61 45.65 -11.10 -9.01
CA GLY A 61 45.94 -10.32 -10.22
C GLY A 61 45.03 -9.11 -10.39
N TRP A 62 44.29 -8.72 -9.35
CA TRP A 62 43.40 -7.57 -9.38
C TRP A 62 44.16 -6.27 -9.07
N THR A 63 44.94 -5.78 -10.04
CA THR A 63 45.78 -4.58 -9.86
C THR A 63 45.02 -3.25 -10.03
N TRP A 64 43.80 -3.27 -10.58
CA TRP A 64 42.95 -2.07 -10.74
C TRP A 64 41.61 -2.26 -10.03
N TYR A 65 41.52 -1.84 -8.77
CA TYR A 65 40.26 -1.74 -8.02
C TYR A 65 40.04 -0.30 -7.53
N PRO A 66 38.78 0.17 -7.42
CA PRO A 66 38.48 1.50 -6.91
C PRO A 66 38.94 1.64 -5.45
N SER A 67 39.14 2.88 -4.97
CA SER A 67 39.59 3.12 -3.60
C SER A 67 38.69 2.43 -2.57
N ARG A 68 39.27 1.94 -1.47
CA ARG A 68 38.52 1.22 -0.42
C ARG A 68 37.42 2.07 0.24
N GLU A 69 37.51 3.39 0.11
CA GLU A 69 36.52 4.35 0.61
C GLU A 69 35.12 4.10 0.01
N TRP A 70 35.06 3.59 -1.21
CA TRP A 70 33.80 3.22 -1.86
C TRP A 70 33.02 2.14 -1.09
N ALA A 71 33.71 1.30 -0.30
CA ALA A 71 33.05 0.31 0.55
C ALA A 71 32.16 0.95 1.64
N ILE A 72 32.44 2.20 2.03
CA ILE A 72 31.64 2.95 3.02
C ILE A 72 30.68 3.91 2.33
N ILE A 73 31.12 4.52 1.22
CA ILE A 73 30.29 5.47 0.46
C ILE A 73 29.04 4.77 -0.09
N VAL A 74 29.17 3.55 -0.65
CA VAL A 74 28.04 2.80 -1.22
C VAL A 74 26.91 2.56 -0.22
N PRO A 75 27.12 1.95 0.96
CA PRO A 75 26.04 1.72 1.94
C PRO A 75 25.51 3.03 2.52
N CYS A 76 26.36 4.05 2.72
CA CYS A 76 25.91 5.36 3.17
C CYS A 76 24.96 6.02 2.15
N TRP A 77 25.33 5.99 0.87
CA TRP A 77 24.50 6.52 -0.21
C TRP A 77 23.20 5.73 -0.38
N LEU A 78 23.24 4.40 -0.25
CA LEU A 78 22.04 3.55 -0.25
C LEU A 78 21.04 3.99 0.84
N MET A 79 21.53 4.24 2.06
CA MET A 79 20.68 4.72 3.16
C MET A 79 20.07 6.10 2.84
N MET A 80 20.86 7.01 2.25
CA MET A 80 20.36 8.32 1.82
C MET A 80 19.26 8.19 0.76
N VAL A 81 19.43 7.30 -0.22
CA VAL A 81 18.40 7.03 -1.24
C VAL A 81 17.12 6.50 -0.59
N VAL A 82 17.20 5.53 0.31
CA VAL A 82 16.04 4.98 1.03
C VAL A 82 15.30 6.09 1.77
N LEU A 83 16.01 6.90 2.57
CA LEU A 83 15.42 8.02 3.29
C LEU A 83 14.77 9.03 2.33
N LEU A 84 15.46 9.39 1.26
CA LEU A 84 14.94 10.32 0.25
C LEU A 84 13.66 9.77 -0.41
N THR A 85 13.60 8.48 -0.71
CA THR A 85 12.38 7.84 -1.24
C THR A 85 11.22 7.96 -0.26
N TYR A 86 11.43 7.70 1.04
CA TYR A 86 10.36 7.86 2.05
C TYR A 86 9.89 9.30 2.19
N TRP A 87 10.82 10.26 2.24
CA TRP A 87 10.48 11.69 2.30
C TRP A 87 9.73 12.14 1.04
N SER A 88 10.20 11.71 -0.13
CA SER A 88 9.57 12.05 -1.41
C SER A 88 8.18 11.44 -1.51
N TYR A 89 8.01 10.18 -1.11
CA TYR A 89 6.71 9.52 -1.05
C TYR A 89 5.76 10.26 -0.11
N THR A 90 6.20 10.59 1.10
CA THR A 90 5.40 11.34 2.08
C THR A 90 5.01 12.72 1.54
N ALA A 91 5.93 13.43 0.89
CA ALA A 91 5.66 14.72 0.27
C ALA A 91 4.65 14.61 -0.88
N LEU A 92 4.79 13.60 -1.74
CA LEU A 92 3.85 13.34 -2.83
C LEU A 92 2.46 12.99 -2.30
N THR A 93 2.38 12.10 -1.32
CA THR A 93 1.13 11.76 -0.65
C THR A 93 0.50 12.99 -0.02
N ALA A 94 1.26 13.81 0.72
CA ALA A 94 0.75 15.05 1.30
C ALA A 94 0.29 16.07 0.24
N PHE A 95 0.94 16.11 -0.92
CA PHE A 95 0.55 16.98 -2.04
C PHE A 95 -0.72 16.51 -2.76
N LEU A 96 -0.94 15.19 -2.82
CA LEU A 96 -2.07 14.58 -3.51
C LEU A 96 -3.32 14.43 -2.62
N ILE A 97 -3.16 14.40 -1.30
CA ILE A 97 -4.28 14.28 -0.36
C ILE A 97 -5.10 15.59 -0.36
N PRO A 98 -6.45 15.53 -0.50
CA PRO A 98 -7.32 16.70 -0.37
C PRO A 98 -7.27 17.28 1.04
N ALA A 99 -7.79 18.51 1.24
CA ALA A 99 -7.77 19.18 2.53
C ALA A 99 -8.25 18.26 3.67
N PHE A 100 -7.57 18.26 4.81
CA PHE A 100 -7.86 17.38 5.97
C PHE A 100 -9.30 17.47 6.50
N GLN A 101 -10.03 18.51 6.14
CA GLN A 101 -11.43 18.73 6.53
C GLN A 101 -12.42 18.16 5.50
N SER A 102 -11.95 17.61 4.38
CA SER A 102 -12.81 17.07 3.33
C SER A 102 -13.24 15.64 3.67
N PRO A 103 -14.54 15.31 3.59
CA PRO A 103 -15.02 13.94 3.79
C PRO A 103 -14.47 12.97 2.73
N SER A 104 -14.01 13.49 1.58
CA SER A 104 -13.40 12.72 0.50
C SER A 104 -12.13 11.94 0.89
N ILE A 105 -11.54 12.21 2.08
CA ILE A 105 -10.43 11.40 2.62
C ILE A 105 -10.93 10.04 3.11
N ILE A 106 -12.17 9.98 3.61
CA ILE A 106 -12.77 8.79 4.23
C ILE A 106 -13.80 8.15 3.29
N THR A 107 -14.43 8.95 2.42
CA THR A 107 -15.54 8.54 1.56
C THR A 107 -15.16 8.63 0.08
N ASP A 108 -15.44 7.57 -0.67
CA ASP A 108 -15.27 7.51 -2.13
C ASP A 108 -16.63 7.64 -2.85
N GLU A 109 -16.62 7.67 -4.19
CA GLU A 109 -17.85 7.79 -4.99
C GLU A 109 -18.80 6.59 -4.85
N ARG A 110 -18.32 5.44 -4.34
CA ARG A 110 -19.12 4.23 -4.11
C ARG A 110 -19.64 4.10 -2.67
N SER A 111 -19.27 5.03 -1.78
CA SER A 111 -19.77 5.05 -0.41
C SER A 111 -21.29 5.25 -0.40
N ASN A 112 -22.04 4.36 0.24
CA ASN A 112 -23.50 4.40 0.26
C ASN A 112 -24.01 5.34 1.36
N MET A 113 -23.57 6.60 1.31
CA MET A 113 -23.96 7.61 2.29
C MET A 113 -25.19 8.38 1.79
N PRO A 114 -26.25 8.50 2.62
CA PRO A 114 -27.40 9.34 2.31
C PRO A 114 -26.97 10.79 2.12
N ARG A 115 -27.31 11.36 0.96
CA ARG A 115 -26.99 12.76 0.64
C ARG A 115 -27.79 13.71 1.54
N GLU A 116 -27.08 14.59 2.24
CA GLU A 116 -27.71 15.62 3.06
C GLU A 116 -28.31 16.70 2.15
N VAL A 117 -29.63 16.91 2.24
CA VAL A 117 -30.35 17.92 1.47
C VAL A 117 -30.59 19.14 2.36
N PRO A 118 -30.07 20.33 2.02
CA PRO A 118 -30.27 21.53 2.83
C PRO A 118 -31.76 21.81 3.07
N GLY A 119 -32.17 21.92 4.33
CA GLY A 119 -33.56 22.18 4.73
C GLY A 119 -34.45 20.94 4.87
N ALA A 120 -33.95 19.74 4.58
CA ALA A 120 -34.64 18.49 4.87
C ALA A 120 -34.20 17.91 6.23
N ALA A 121 -35.10 17.16 6.88
CA ALA A 121 -34.71 16.37 8.05
C ALA A 121 -33.63 15.33 7.66
N PRO A 122 -32.65 15.05 8.53
CA PRO A 122 -31.62 14.05 8.27
C PRO A 122 -32.25 12.70 7.88
N TYR A 123 -31.70 12.03 6.86
CA TYR A 123 -32.24 10.76 6.32
C TYR A 123 -32.57 9.75 7.42
N TYR A 124 -31.68 9.60 8.40
CA TYR A 124 -31.78 8.65 9.51
C TYR A 124 -32.97 8.90 10.44
N TRP A 125 -33.49 10.13 10.51
CA TRP A 125 -34.59 10.48 11.43
C TRP A 125 -35.91 9.80 11.08
N LYS A 126 -36.05 9.35 9.82
CA LYS A 126 -37.21 8.58 9.34
C LYS A 126 -37.24 7.15 9.87
N PHE A 127 -36.11 6.65 10.38
CA PHE A 127 -35.94 5.29 10.90
C PHE A 127 -35.66 5.30 12.40
N ALA A 128 -36.01 6.39 13.10
CA ALA A 128 -35.87 6.48 14.56
C ALA A 128 -36.97 5.70 15.32
N GLU A 129 -37.97 5.17 14.61
CA GLU A 129 -39.08 4.38 15.16
C GLU A 129 -38.65 2.93 15.41
N ALA A 130 -39.15 2.32 16.49
CA ALA A 130 -38.68 1.02 16.99
C ALA A 130 -38.87 -0.17 16.00
N ASP A 131 -39.80 -0.07 15.05
CA ASP A 131 -40.12 -1.10 14.05
C ASP A 131 -39.60 -0.77 12.63
N ALA A 132 -38.87 0.33 12.46
CA ALA A 132 -38.39 0.74 11.15
C ALA A 132 -37.10 -0.02 10.79
N VAL A 133 -37.14 -0.81 9.71
CA VAL A 133 -35.94 -1.44 9.15
C VAL A 133 -35.29 -0.47 8.16
N PRO A 134 -34.13 0.13 8.48
CA PRO A 134 -33.46 1.03 7.56
C PRO A 134 -32.87 0.26 6.38
N GLU A 135 -32.76 0.95 5.24
CA GLU A 135 -31.93 0.49 4.14
C GLU A 135 -30.46 0.39 4.58
N ALA A 136 -29.70 -0.55 4.00
CA ALA A 136 -28.29 -0.75 4.34
C ALA A 136 -27.43 0.40 3.78
N VAL A 137 -27.29 1.47 4.57
CA VAL A 137 -26.51 2.68 4.23
C VAL A 137 -25.34 2.86 5.19
N ASP A 138 -24.28 3.51 4.71
CA ASP A 138 -23.11 3.84 5.52
C ASP A 138 -23.43 5.02 6.44
N LEU A 139 -23.34 4.82 7.76
CA LEU A 139 -23.52 5.89 8.73
C LEU A 139 -22.26 6.76 8.80
N PRO A 140 -22.38 8.10 8.76
CA PRO A 140 -21.23 8.97 8.93
C PRO A 140 -20.66 8.80 10.33
N ILE A 141 -19.33 8.72 10.40
CA ILE A 141 -18.60 8.49 11.65
C ILE A 141 -18.89 9.54 12.73
N ASP A 142 -19.22 10.78 12.33
CA ASP A 142 -19.61 11.84 13.27
C ASP A 142 -20.90 11.50 14.02
N LEU A 143 -21.91 10.95 13.32
CA LEU A 143 -23.17 10.54 13.93
C LEU A 143 -22.94 9.38 14.90
N VAL A 144 -22.16 8.38 14.48
CA VAL A 144 -21.81 7.22 15.31
C VAL A 144 -21.06 7.67 16.56
N ASN A 145 -20.07 8.55 16.41
CA ASN A 145 -19.31 9.09 17.53
C ASN A 145 -20.22 9.86 18.50
N ARG A 146 -21.15 10.68 18.00
CA ARG A 146 -22.06 11.45 18.86
C ARG A 146 -23.03 10.56 19.66
N VAL A 147 -23.47 9.44 19.07
CA VAL A 147 -24.39 8.49 19.71
C VAL A 147 -23.66 7.61 20.72
N LEU A 148 -22.51 7.05 20.34
CA LEU A 148 -21.72 6.16 21.22
C LEU A 148 -20.98 6.94 22.31
N TYR A 149 -20.51 8.14 22.00
CA TYR A 149 -19.75 9.00 22.90
C TYR A 149 -20.45 10.35 23.08
N PRO A 150 -21.57 10.39 23.83
CA PRO A 150 -22.25 11.64 24.11
C PRO A 150 -21.29 12.58 24.86
N PRO A 151 -21.28 13.89 24.52
CA PRO A 151 -20.38 14.84 25.15
C PRO A 151 -20.62 14.84 26.66
N ARG A 152 -19.57 14.50 27.43
CA ARG A 152 -19.61 14.57 28.90
C ARG A 152 -19.97 16.00 29.30
N SER A 153 -21.07 16.16 30.02
CA SER A 153 -21.39 17.42 30.69
C SER A 153 -20.28 17.72 31.69
N ARG A 154 -19.38 18.66 31.35
CA ARG A 154 -18.47 19.24 32.34
C ARG A 154 -19.29 20.14 33.24
N THR A 155 -19.80 19.60 34.33
CA THR A 155 -20.30 20.38 35.46
C THR A 155 -19.13 21.21 35.99
N ARG A 156 -19.03 22.47 35.55
CA ARG A 156 -18.16 23.46 36.21
C ARG A 156 -18.76 23.71 37.59
N PRO A 157 -18.04 23.44 38.70
CA PRO A 157 -18.48 23.89 40.00
C PRO A 157 -18.52 25.42 39.98
N ARG A 158 -19.70 25.98 40.25
CA ARG A 158 -19.85 27.42 40.46
C ARG A 158 -19.23 27.74 41.83
N SER A 159 -18.14 28.50 41.82
CA SER A 159 -17.60 29.21 42.99
C SER A 159 -18.47 30.39 43.35
#